data_AF-A0A2T5XSK9-F1
#
_entry.id   AF-A0A2T5XSK9-F1
#
_cell.length_a   1.000
_cell.length_b   1.000
_cell.length_c   1.000
_cell.angle_alpha   90.00
_cell.angle_beta   90.00
_cell.angle_gamma   90.00
#
_symmetry.space_group_name_H-M   'P 1'
#
loop_
_entity.id
_entity.type
_entity.pdbx_description
1 polymer ?
#
loop_
_entity_poly.entity_id
_entity_poly.type
_entity_poly.pdbx_seq_one_letter_code
_entity_poly.pdbx_strand_id
1 'polypeptide(L)'
;MAQSFNILTQDLRGEVGKTIVFRQRGEKTFVARYPRPRNPELKATEKQLKRRSKFQEAVLYAKSALANPTQKALYQADHKVKRKLMSAFNVAIADYLNPPVVRRIDVSNYRGKIGDKIYFIILDDISVQSVKVALHQSGGTLIEQGDAVKEGMLYVYTATANQSSFTGSVLTVTVTDLPKNVTEKKQTL
;
A
#
# COMPACT_ATOMS: atom_id res chain seq x y z
N MET A 1 -0.78 -4.79 -25.87
CA MET A 1 -2.26 -4.88 -25.82
C MET A 1 -2.76 -3.51 -26.22
N ALA A 2 -3.73 -3.42 -27.14
CA ALA A 2 -4.30 -2.16 -27.59
C ALA A 2 -5.80 -2.14 -27.28
N GLN A 3 -6.34 -0.98 -26.93
CA GLN A 3 -7.79 -0.80 -26.84
C GLN A 3 -8.33 -0.62 -28.26
N SER A 4 -9.43 -1.31 -28.59
CA SER A 4 -10.16 -1.02 -29.82
C SER A 4 -11.14 0.14 -29.60
N PHE A 5 -11.17 1.06 -30.56
CA PHE A 5 -12.15 2.14 -30.65
C PHE A 5 -13.07 1.99 -31.88
N ASN A 6 -12.88 0.92 -32.67
CA ASN A 6 -13.63 0.70 -33.90
C ASN A 6 -14.91 -0.10 -33.61
N ILE A 7 -16.05 0.45 -34.02
CA ILE A 7 -17.39 -0.14 -33.85
C ILE A 7 -17.50 -1.56 -34.41
N LEU A 8 -16.75 -1.90 -35.47
CA LEU A 8 -16.75 -3.22 -36.10
C LEU A 8 -16.15 -4.32 -35.20
N THR A 9 -15.31 -3.92 -34.25
CA THR A 9 -14.60 -4.84 -33.36
C THR A 9 -15.01 -4.66 -31.91
N GLN A 10 -15.94 -3.74 -31.67
CA GLN A 10 -16.54 -3.53 -30.37
C GLN A 10 -17.35 -4.78 -29.99
N ASP A 11 -17.31 -5.11 -28.72
CA ASP A 11 -18.00 -6.27 -28.12
C ASP A 11 -17.54 -7.66 -28.57
N LEU A 12 -16.55 -7.76 -29.47
CA LEU A 12 -15.94 -9.05 -29.80
C LEU A 12 -15.26 -9.69 -28.59
N ARG A 13 -15.36 -11.02 -28.50
CA ARG A 13 -14.68 -11.88 -27.51
C ARG A 13 -14.15 -13.14 -28.19
N GLY A 14 -13.05 -13.67 -27.67
CA GLY A 14 -12.49 -14.94 -28.12
C GLY A 14 -11.26 -14.79 -29.02
N GLU A 15 -10.78 -15.92 -29.53
CA GLU A 15 -9.60 -15.99 -30.39
C GLU A 15 -9.97 -15.94 -31.87
N VAL A 16 -9.07 -15.37 -32.67
CA VAL A 16 -9.16 -15.41 -34.13
C VAL A 16 -7.89 -16.01 -34.68
N GLY A 17 -8.02 -17.18 -35.31
CA GLY A 17 -6.94 -17.85 -36.05
C GLY A 17 -5.65 -18.08 -35.26
N LYS A 18 -5.70 -18.20 -33.92
CA LYS A 18 -4.53 -18.29 -33.04
C LYS A 18 -3.49 -17.17 -33.23
N THR A 19 -3.91 -16.01 -33.74
CA THR A 19 -3.05 -14.84 -33.95
C THR A 19 -3.36 -13.72 -32.96
N ILE A 20 -4.64 -13.45 -32.74
CA ILE A 20 -5.14 -12.43 -31.82
C ILE A 20 -6.27 -12.96 -30.94
N VAL A 21 -6.48 -12.29 -29.82
CA VAL A 21 -7.58 -12.55 -28.88
C VAL A 21 -8.22 -11.22 -28.51
N PHE A 22 -9.55 -11.18 -28.61
CA PHE A 22 -10.40 -10.11 -28.11
C PHE A 22 -10.83 -10.41 -26.68
N ARG A 23 -10.64 -9.43 -25.79
CA ARG A 23 -11.00 -9.53 -24.37
C ARG A 23 -11.76 -8.28 -23.96
N GLN A 24 -12.82 -8.46 -23.19
CA GLN A 24 -13.55 -7.34 -22.59
C GLN A 24 -13.09 -7.07 -21.16
N ARG A 25 -12.98 -5.79 -20.79
CA ARG A 25 -12.75 -5.33 -19.42
C ARG A 25 -13.61 -4.09 -19.18
N GLY A 26 -14.63 -4.22 -18.33
CA GLY A 26 -15.70 -3.24 -18.26
C GLY A 26 -16.38 -3.12 -19.63
N GLU A 27 -16.62 -1.88 -20.09
CA GLU A 27 -17.25 -1.57 -21.37
C GLU A 27 -16.24 -1.45 -22.54
N LYS A 28 -14.98 -1.86 -22.32
CA LYS A 28 -13.90 -1.70 -23.30
C LYS A 28 -13.47 -3.04 -23.89
N THR A 29 -13.25 -3.04 -25.20
CA THR A 29 -12.70 -4.19 -25.93
C THR A 29 -11.19 -4.00 -26.16
N PHE A 30 -10.41 -5.01 -25.80
CA PHE A 30 -8.96 -5.03 -25.93
C PHE A 30 -8.51 -6.13 -26.88
N VAL A 31 -7.56 -5.79 -27.75
CA VAL A 31 -6.91 -6.73 -28.67
C VAL A 31 -5.51 -7.05 -28.15
N ALA A 32 -5.21 -8.34 -28.07
CA ALA A 32 -3.90 -8.86 -27.71
C ALA A 32 -3.45 -9.95 -28.67
N ARG A 33 -2.14 -10.16 -28.78
CA ARG A 33 -1.58 -11.33 -29.45
C ARG A 33 -2.06 -12.60 -28.75
N TYR A 34 -2.32 -13.63 -29.53
CA TYR A 34 -2.63 -14.96 -29.02
C TYR A 34 -1.55 -15.45 -28.04
N PRO A 35 -1.94 -16.00 -26.86
CA PRO A 35 -0.98 -16.49 -25.88
C PRO A 35 -0.10 -17.60 -26.48
N ARG A 36 1.22 -17.50 -26.28
CA ARG A 36 2.12 -18.61 -26.59
C ARG A 36 2.03 -19.65 -25.48
N PRO A 37 2.06 -20.96 -25.81
CA PRO A 37 2.16 -21.99 -24.79
C PRO A 37 3.41 -21.75 -23.93
N ARG A 38 3.27 -21.98 -22.63
CA ARG A 38 4.39 -21.86 -21.69
C ARG A 38 5.39 -22.97 -21.99
N ASN A 39 6.69 -22.65 -22.09
CA ASN A 39 7.73 -23.67 -22.11
C ASN A 39 7.74 -24.39 -20.75
N PRO A 40 7.46 -25.71 -20.69
CA PRO A 40 7.41 -26.47 -19.44
C PRO A 40 8.77 -26.57 -18.73
N GLU A 41 9.89 -26.42 -19.45
CA GLU A 41 11.24 -26.44 -18.89
C GLU A 41 11.56 -25.18 -18.08
N LEU A 42 10.85 -24.08 -18.33
CA LEU A 42 11.03 -22.82 -17.60
C LEU A 42 10.36 -22.90 -16.22
N LYS A 43 11.19 -23.23 -15.23
CA LYS A 43 10.84 -23.17 -13.80
C LYS A 43 10.69 -21.71 -13.36
N ALA A 44 9.79 -21.49 -12.40
CA ALA A 44 9.59 -20.16 -11.84
C ALA A 44 10.81 -19.76 -11.00
N THR A 45 11.25 -18.51 -11.13
CA THR A 45 12.33 -17.99 -10.28
C THR A 45 11.83 -17.79 -8.84
N GLU A 46 12.75 -17.73 -7.87
CA GLU A 46 12.39 -17.47 -6.48
C GLU A 46 11.58 -16.18 -6.30
N LYS A 47 11.94 -15.12 -7.03
CA LYS A 47 11.19 -13.86 -7.02
C LYS A 47 9.75 -14.05 -7.51
N GLN A 48 9.54 -14.88 -8.54
CA GLN A 48 8.20 -15.19 -9.03
C GLN A 48 7.40 -16.04 -8.01
N LEU A 49 8.04 -17.01 -7.37
CA LEU A 49 7.41 -17.83 -6.32
C LEU A 49 6.99 -16.97 -5.12
N LYS A 50 7.88 -16.10 -4.64
CA LYS A 50 7.56 -15.13 -3.57
C LYS A 50 6.39 -14.24 -3.94
N ARG A 51 6.35 -13.71 -5.18
CA ARG A 51 5.23 -12.88 -5.63
C ARG A 51 3.91 -13.66 -5.72
N ARG A 52 3.96 -14.94 -6.13
CA ARG A 52 2.78 -15.82 -6.17
C ARG A 52 2.25 -16.09 -4.76
N SER A 53 3.12 -16.42 -3.80
CA SER A 53 2.73 -16.61 -2.39
C SER A 53 2.06 -15.36 -1.84
N LYS A 54 2.71 -14.19 -1.98
CA LYS A 54 2.15 -12.92 -1.52
C LYS A 54 0.80 -12.60 -2.17
N PHE A 55 0.63 -12.94 -3.45
CA PHE A 55 -0.65 -12.76 -4.14
C PHE A 55 -1.74 -13.72 -3.62
N GLN A 56 -1.39 -14.96 -3.27
CA GLN A 56 -2.33 -15.90 -2.63
C GLN A 56 -2.79 -15.39 -1.27
N GLU A 57 -1.87 -14.88 -0.46
CA GLU A 57 -2.18 -14.23 0.83
C GLU A 57 -3.11 -13.02 0.64
N ALA A 58 -2.83 -12.17 -0.35
CA ALA A 58 -3.69 -11.03 -0.70
C ALA A 58 -5.12 -11.46 -1.10
N VAL A 59 -5.25 -12.56 -1.83
CA VAL A 59 -6.56 -13.12 -2.21
C VAL A 59 -7.32 -13.61 -0.98
N LEU A 60 -6.64 -14.29 -0.05
CA LEU A 60 -7.26 -14.75 1.20
C LEU A 60 -7.72 -13.56 2.05
N TYR A 61 -6.87 -12.55 2.19
CA TYR A 61 -7.20 -11.30 2.87
C TYR A 61 -8.42 -10.61 2.24
N ALA A 62 -8.42 -10.41 0.93
CA ALA A 62 -9.53 -9.71 0.27
C ALA A 62 -10.86 -10.46 0.42
N LYS A 63 -10.83 -11.81 0.44
CA LYS A 63 -12.04 -12.61 0.73
C LYS A 63 -12.54 -12.39 2.16
N SER A 64 -11.65 -12.46 3.16
CA SER A 64 -12.04 -12.27 4.56
C SER A 64 -12.49 -10.84 4.84
N ALA A 65 -11.82 -9.84 4.26
CA ALA A 65 -12.16 -8.43 4.41
C ALA A 65 -13.53 -8.10 3.82
N LEU A 66 -13.88 -8.66 2.66
CA LEU A 66 -15.21 -8.46 2.08
C LEU A 66 -16.31 -9.28 2.76
N ALA A 67 -15.98 -10.32 3.51
CA ALA A 67 -16.95 -11.04 4.33
C ALA A 67 -17.39 -10.20 5.54
N ASN A 68 -16.53 -9.28 6.02
CA ASN A 68 -16.87 -8.33 7.06
C ASN A 68 -17.63 -7.11 6.46
N PRO A 69 -18.87 -6.82 6.87
CA PRO A 69 -19.66 -5.72 6.32
C PRO A 69 -19.00 -4.33 6.45
N THR A 70 -18.33 -4.07 7.57
CA THR A 70 -17.68 -2.79 7.84
C THR A 70 -16.49 -2.56 6.92
N GLN A 71 -15.62 -3.57 6.78
CA GLN A 71 -14.48 -3.49 5.86
C GLN A 71 -14.92 -3.47 4.40
N LYS A 72 -15.94 -4.25 4.05
CA LYS A 72 -16.55 -4.20 2.72
C LYS A 72 -17.02 -2.80 2.36
N ALA A 73 -17.70 -2.10 3.27
CA ALA A 73 -18.18 -0.74 3.04
C ALA A 73 -17.02 0.24 2.79
N LEU A 74 -15.91 0.11 3.52
CA LEU A 74 -14.70 0.92 3.30
C LEU A 74 -14.16 0.76 1.88
N TYR A 75 -13.97 -0.49 1.41
CA TYR A 75 -13.47 -0.74 0.06
C TYR A 75 -14.46 -0.35 -1.04
N GLN A 76 -15.77 -0.46 -0.78
CA GLN A 76 -16.80 0.00 -1.72
C GLN A 76 -16.85 1.53 -1.86
N ALA A 77 -16.42 2.26 -0.83
CA ALA A 77 -16.36 3.72 -0.86
C ALA A 77 -15.24 4.27 -1.76
N ASP A 78 -14.25 3.44 -2.13
CA ASP A 78 -13.14 3.83 -2.98
C ASP A 78 -13.60 4.35 -4.35
N HIS A 79 -12.91 5.39 -4.83
CA HIS A 79 -13.26 6.08 -6.06
C HIS A 79 -13.14 5.18 -7.31
N LYS A 80 -12.21 4.22 -7.34
CA LYS A 80 -12.05 3.29 -8.48
C LYS A 80 -13.24 2.33 -8.56
N VAL A 81 -13.81 1.95 -7.41
CA VAL A 81 -15.03 1.14 -7.35
C VAL A 81 -16.24 1.94 -7.82
N LYS A 82 -16.41 3.16 -7.29
CA LYS A 82 -17.50 4.07 -7.71
C LYS A 82 -17.50 4.37 -9.20
N ARG A 83 -16.31 4.49 -9.81
CA ARG A 83 -16.12 4.71 -11.25
C ARG A 83 -16.16 3.43 -12.08
N LYS A 84 -16.50 2.28 -11.49
CA LYS A 84 -16.52 0.95 -12.14
C LYS A 84 -15.20 0.56 -12.82
N LEU A 85 -14.07 1.09 -12.31
CA LEU A 85 -12.73 0.78 -12.81
C LEU A 85 -12.16 -0.48 -12.15
N MET A 86 -12.53 -0.74 -10.90
CA MET A 86 -12.11 -1.92 -10.12
C MET A 86 -13.27 -2.43 -9.28
N SER A 87 -13.25 -3.72 -8.91
CA SER A 87 -14.12 -4.25 -7.87
C SER A 87 -13.53 -3.95 -6.49
N ALA A 88 -14.37 -3.90 -5.45
CA ALA A 88 -13.91 -3.77 -4.06
C ALA A 88 -12.90 -4.88 -3.69
N PHE A 89 -13.06 -6.08 -4.27
CA PHE A 89 -12.13 -7.19 -4.11
C PHE A 89 -10.74 -6.87 -4.67
N ASN A 90 -10.68 -6.31 -5.87
CA ASN A 90 -9.40 -5.93 -6.48
C ASN A 90 -8.74 -4.75 -5.73
N VAL A 91 -9.53 -3.85 -5.15
CA VAL A 91 -9.01 -2.77 -4.29
C VAL A 91 -8.40 -3.35 -3.02
N ALA A 92 -9.07 -4.28 -2.32
CA ALA A 92 -8.52 -4.93 -1.14
C ALA A 92 -7.24 -5.75 -1.43
N ILE A 93 -7.15 -6.40 -2.60
CA ILE A 93 -5.90 -7.03 -3.06
C ILE A 93 -4.80 -5.99 -3.26
N ALA A 94 -5.12 -4.87 -3.91
CA ALA A 94 -4.13 -3.83 -4.18
C ALA A 94 -3.60 -3.23 -2.87
N ASP A 95 -4.50 -2.94 -1.92
CA ASP A 95 -4.19 -2.44 -0.58
C ASP A 95 -3.25 -3.41 0.16
N TYR A 96 -3.58 -4.70 0.22
CA TYR A 96 -2.70 -5.70 0.83
C TYR A 96 -1.30 -5.76 0.20
N LEU A 97 -1.20 -5.57 -1.12
CA LEU A 97 0.07 -5.68 -1.82
C LEU A 97 0.93 -4.42 -1.71
N ASN A 98 0.34 -3.27 -1.39
CA ASN A 98 0.99 -1.97 -1.33
C ASN A 98 1.04 -1.48 0.13
N PRO A 99 2.16 -1.70 0.83
CA PRO A 99 2.29 -1.23 2.20
C PRO A 99 2.32 0.31 2.27
N PRO A 100 1.99 0.90 3.44
CA PRO A 100 1.98 2.35 3.61
C PRO A 100 3.39 2.91 3.48
N VAL A 101 3.52 4.18 3.11
CA VAL A 101 4.82 4.82 2.87
C VAL A 101 4.96 6.09 3.70
N VAL A 102 6.05 6.17 4.49
CA VAL A 102 6.45 7.41 5.17
C VAL A 102 7.17 8.32 4.17
N ARG A 103 6.45 9.29 3.61
CA ARG A 103 6.98 10.21 2.59
C ARG A 103 7.94 11.23 3.19
N ARG A 104 7.52 11.91 4.26
CA ARG A 104 8.32 12.96 4.91
C ARG A 104 8.22 12.83 6.42
N ILE A 105 9.33 13.12 7.07
CA ILE A 105 9.44 13.29 8.51
C ILE A 105 9.99 14.70 8.70
N ASP A 106 9.30 15.49 9.50
CA ASP A 106 9.58 16.90 9.74
C ASP A 106 9.81 17.12 11.22
N VAL A 107 11.07 17.40 11.54
CA VAL A 107 11.61 17.53 12.90
C VAL A 107 12.05 18.97 13.18
N SER A 108 11.68 19.93 12.33
CA SER A 108 12.15 21.31 12.42
C SER A 108 11.77 21.99 13.74
N ASN A 109 10.69 21.56 14.39
CA ASN A 109 10.22 22.06 15.67
C ASN A 109 10.64 21.21 16.88
N TYR A 110 11.42 20.15 16.65
CA TYR A 110 11.92 19.31 17.72
C TYR A 110 13.23 19.88 18.28
N ARG A 111 13.25 20.16 19.58
CA ARG A 111 14.37 20.71 20.36
C ARG A 111 14.69 19.82 21.57
N GLY A 112 14.12 18.63 21.64
CA GLY A 112 14.30 17.71 22.76
C GLY A 112 13.57 18.12 24.03
N LYS A 113 12.51 18.94 23.93
CA LYS A 113 11.68 19.34 25.08
C LYS A 113 10.34 18.62 25.04
N ILE A 114 9.80 18.36 26.23
CA ILE A 114 8.43 17.88 26.39
C ILE A 114 7.47 18.87 25.71
N GLY A 115 6.56 18.35 24.89
CA GLY A 115 5.62 19.16 24.11
C GLY A 115 6.07 19.51 22.70
N ASP A 116 7.34 19.27 22.35
CA ASP A 116 7.81 19.47 20.98
C ASP A 116 7.09 18.53 20.00
N LYS A 117 6.79 19.04 18.81
CA LYS A 117 6.03 18.32 17.79
C LYS A 117 6.91 17.83 16.65
N ILE A 118 6.71 16.56 16.27
CA ILE A 118 7.28 15.96 15.07
C ILE A 118 6.13 15.62 14.12
N TYR A 119 6.24 16.03 12.86
CA TYR A 119 5.20 15.84 11.87
C TYR A 119 5.59 14.78 10.85
N PHE A 120 4.64 13.93 10.46
CA PHE A 120 4.83 12.88 9.47
C PHE A 120 3.82 13.01 8.34
N ILE A 121 4.31 12.93 7.10
CA ILE A 121 3.50 12.76 5.90
C ILE A 121 3.54 11.28 5.55
N ILE A 122 2.42 10.59 5.76
CA ILE A 122 2.27 9.17 5.50
C ILE A 122 1.21 9.00 4.41
N LEU A 123 1.53 8.18 3.42
CA LEU A 123 0.62 7.85 2.32
C LEU A 123 0.23 6.38 2.42
N ASP A 124 -1.05 6.10 2.19
CA ASP A 124 -1.60 4.76 2.12
C ASP A 124 -2.75 4.75 1.10
N ASP A 125 -3.04 3.58 0.53
CA ASP A 125 -4.09 3.44 -0.48
C ASP A 125 -5.49 3.56 0.14
N ILE A 126 -5.68 3.10 1.39
CA ILE A 126 -6.99 3.04 2.05
C ILE A 126 -6.99 3.72 3.41
N SER A 127 -6.28 3.17 4.38
CA SER A 127 -6.23 3.73 5.73
C SER A 127 -5.06 3.18 6.54
N VAL A 128 -4.29 4.09 7.11
CA VAL A 128 -3.32 3.80 8.16
C VAL A 128 -4.06 3.50 9.47
N GLN A 129 -3.73 2.39 10.11
CA GLN A 129 -4.29 1.99 11.41
C GLN A 129 -3.50 2.55 12.59
N SER A 130 -2.17 2.52 12.53
CA SER A 130 -1.33 3.02 13.62
C SER A 130 -0.01 3.58 13.11
N VAL A 131 0.50 4.57 13.84
CA VAL A 131 1.80 5.18 13.60
C VAL A 131 2.51 5.23 14.94
N LYS A 132 3.53 4.39 15.10
CA LYS A 132 4.36 4.35 16.29
C LYS A 132 5.66 5.08 16.03
N VAL A 133 6.09 5.84 17.01
CA VAL A 133 7.34 6.59 16.98
C VAL A 133 8.19 6.10 18.13
N ALA A 134 9.45 5.80 17.85
CA ALA A 134 10.45 5.42 18.84
C ALA A 134 11.73 6.21 18.58
N LEU A 135 12.20 6.94 19.58
CA LEU A 135 13.42 7.71 19.53
C LEU A 135 14.51 7.01 20.34
N HIS A 136 15.62 6.69 19.68
CA HIS A 136 16.78 6.05 20.29
C HIS A 136 17.96 7.02 20.31
N GLN A 137 18.79 6.97 21.35
CA GLN A 137 20.03 7.73 21.40
C GLN A 137 21.06 7.14 20.43
N SER A 138 22.16 7.86 20.18
CA SER A 138 23.25 7.38 19.31
C SER A 138 23.83 6.01 19.72
N GLY A 139 23.73 5.65 21.00
CA GLY A 139 24.11 4.34 21.55
C GLY A 139 23.05 3.24 21.48
N GLY A 140 21.87 3.50 20.89
CA GLY A 140 20.78 2.53 20.75
C GLY A 140 19.84 2.44 21.96
N THR A 141 20.08 3.18 23.04
CA THR A 141 19.17 3.25 24.19
C THR A 141 17.87 3.93 23.79
N LEU A 142 16.73 3.31 24.08
CA LEU A 142 15.41 3.91 23.88
C LEU A 142 15.24 5.10 24.82
N ILE A 143 14.95 6.27 24.26
CA ILE A 143 14.71 7.48 25.04
C ILE A 143 13.22 7.69 25.27
N GLU A 144 12.43 7.60 24.20
CA GLU A 144 10.98 7.69 24.26
C GLU A 144 10.32 6.88 23.15
N GLN A 145 9.07 6.51 23.39
CA GLN A 145 8.21 5.90 22.40
C GLN A 145 6.75 6.29 22.65
N GLY A 146 5.97 6.34 21.57
CA GLY A 146 4.52 6.53 21.67
C GLY A 146 3.86 6.52 20.31
N ASP A 147 2.56 6.79 20.32
CA ASP A 147 1.75 6.82 19.10
C ASP A 147 1.61 8.25 18.58
N ALA A 148 1.71 8.41 17.26
CA ALA A 148 1.42 9.68 16.60
C ALA A 148 -0.09 9.80 16.33
N VAL A 149 -0.65 10.97 16.62
CA VAL A 149 -2.07 11.26 16.43
C VAL A 149 -2.29 11.89 15.06
N LYS A 150 -3.36 11.50 14.38
CA LYS A 150 -3.73 12.10 13.09
C LYS A 150 -4.33 13.49 13.30
N GLU A 151 -3.65 14.54 12.81
CA GLU A 151 -4.14 15.92 12.76
C GLU A 151 -4.33 16.33 11.29
N GLY A 152 -5.57 16.25 10.80
CA GLY A 152 -5.90 16.54 9.40
C GLY A 152 -5.23 15.56 8.43
N MET A 153 -4.28 16.08 7.62
CA MET A 153 -3.51 15.29 6.65
C MET A 153 -2.20 14.74 7.24
N LEU A 154 -1.78 15.21 8.41
CA LEU A 154 -0.50 14.88 9.04
C LEU A 154 -0.70 13.94 10.22
N TYR A 155 0.36 13.19 10.55
CA TYR A 155 0.47 12.56 11.87
C TYR A 155 1.43 13.36 12.72
N VAL A 156 1.08 13.55 13.98
CA VAL A 156 1.83 14.39 14.92
C VAL A 156 2.20 13.55 16.13
N TYR A 157 3.49 13.48 16.41
CA TYR A 157 3.99 12.95 17.67
C TYR A 157 4.41 14.11 18.55
N THR A 158 4.00 14.07 19.82
CA THR A 158 4.37 15.06 20.84
C THR A 158 5.38 14.42 21.77
N ALA A 159 6.54 15.05 21.89
CA ALA A 159 7.63 14.58 22.72
C ALA A 159 7.22 14.52 24.20
N THR A 160 7.60 13.43 24.86
CA THR A 160 7.23 13.12 26.25
C THR A 160 8.44 13.10 27.19
N ALA A 161 9.65 13.10 26.64
CA ALA A 161 10.89 13.14 27.40
C ALA A 161 11.68 14.43 27.12
N ASN A 162 12.29 15.00 28.16
CA ASN A 162 13.28 16.04 28.00
C ASN A 162 14.65 15.41 27.70
N GLN A 163 15.36 15.98 26.73
CA GLN A 163 16.71 15.59 26.34
C GLN A 163 17.62 16.81 26.35
N SER A 164 18.79 16.68 26.99
CA SER A 164 19.83 17.70 26.97
C SER A 164 20.55 17.80 25.62
N SER A 165 20.58 16.71 24.85
CA SER A 165 21.06 16.65 23.47
C SER A 165 20.31 15.58 22.70
N PHE A 166 19.84 15.91 21.51
CA PHE A 166 19.15 14.99 20.59
C PHE A 166 19.95 14.73 19.30
N THR A 167 21.10 15.40 19.14
CA THR A 167 21.96 15.26 17.96
C THR A 167 22.54 13.85 17.85
N GLY A 168 22.40 13.22 16.69
CA GLY A 168 22.79 11.84 16.45
C GLY A 168 21.77 10.81 16.94
N SER A 169 20.62 11.23 17.46
CA SER A 169 19.53 10.32 17.83
C SER A 169 18.84 9.74 16.60
N VAL A 170 18.37 8.51 16.69
CA VAL A 170 17.67 7.81 15.61
C VAL A 170 16.19 7.75 15.91
N LEU A 171 15.43 8.54 15.16
CA LEU A 171 13.97 8.49 15.12
C LEU A 171 13.53 7.35 14.21
N THR A 172 12.77 6.42 14.76
CA THR A 172 12.17 5.29 14.03
C THR A 172 10.66 5.46 14.01
N VAL A 173 10.08 5.46 12.82
CA VAL A 173 8.63 5.54 12.61
C VAL A 173 8.15 4.23 12.02
N THR A 174 7.22 3.57 12.72
CA THR A 174 6.62 2.31 12.32
C THR A 174 5.15 2.54 12.01
N VAL A 175 4.78 2.34 10.75
CA VAL A 175 3.42 2.55 10.26
C VAL A 175 2.77 1.20 9.99
N THR A 176 1.52 1.02 10.41
CA THR A 176 0.72 -0.17 10.10
C THR A 176 -0.57 0.23 9.40
N ASP A 177 -0.90 -0.44 8.29
CA ASP A 177 -2.13 -0.21 7.51
C ASP A 177 -3.28 -1.14 7.93
N LEU A 178 -4.40 -1.06 7.22
CA LEU A 178 -5.58 -1.91 7.42
C LEU A 178 -5.32 -3.41 7.17
N PRO A 179 -4.59 -3.79 6.11
CA PRO A 179 -4.06 -5.14 5.90
C PRO A 179 -3.04 -5.65 6.93
N LYS A 180 -2.59 -4.81 7.86
CA LYS A 180 -1.50 -5.08 8.81
C LYS A 180 -0.11 -5.21 8.16
N ASN A 181 0.10 -4.65 6.98
CA ASN A 181 1.45 -4.41 6.50
C ASN A 181 2.14 -3.39 7.40
N VAL A 182 3.44 -3.59 7.60
CA VAL A 182 4.27 -2.73 8.43
C VAL A 182 5.36 -2.09 7.57
N THR A 183 5.50 -0.77 7.68
CA THR A 183 6.60 -0.02 7.07
C THR A 183 7.35 0.74 8.15
N GLU A 184 8.67 0.56 8.17
CA GLU A 184 9.56 1.26 9.08
C GLU A 184 10.43 2.26 8.32
N LYS A 185 10.57 3.46 8.87
CA LYS A 185 11.51 4.48 8.37
C LYS A 185 12.32 5.06 9.51
N LYS A 186 13.64 5.10 9.32
CA LYS A 186 14.58 5.70 10.27
C LYS A 186 15.08 7.05 9.75
N GLN A 187 15.27 7.99 10.66
CA GLN A 187 15.92 9.26 10.41
C GLN A 187 16.84 9.63 11.58
N THR A 188 18.05 10.05 11.27
CA THR A 188 18.97 10.63 12.26
C THR A 188 18.66 12.11 12.44
N LEU A 189 18.63 12.56 13.70
CA LEU A 189 18.38 13.95 14.12
C LEU A 189 19.68 14.74 14.34
#